data_AF-A0A7L9EZM4-F1
#
_entry.id   AF-A0A7L9EZM4-F1
#
_cell.length_a   1.000
_cell.length_b   1.000
_cell.length_c   1.000
_cell.angle_alpha   90.00
_cell.angle_beta   90.00
_cell.angle_gamma   90.00
#
_symmetry.space_group_name_H-M   'P 1'
#
loop_
_entity.id
_entity.type
_entity.pdbx_description
1 polymer ?
#
loop_
_entity_poly.entity_id
_entity_poly.type
_entity_poly.pdbx_seq_one_letter_code
_entity_poly.pdbx_strand_id
1 'polypeptide(L)'
;MCILHFGNGLASHSGYMRERVGIYFDDNHNVLEAPTMWAMAVSKIRSRSDETTRNYANILRRFLQWLDDSPIEGAEVVFGAQNWQLVDEDVFDAFLVHIASPTDALPYGPSHKTMYHIAARVWSFYQWADRQGYKHYLDISRTDIRYMLKDQKLLAHIDPGVKVTTLGFNLPSGRPAMHQREMQKFVRQTDYEIALGVMNDPVYQIIAAIIRITGLRPIDLFQLPYRGKNENYGFIPYDEGEYPEGLDNGTIYYYFRSKGKWRSIDFPGKLWRVICENYLPLRRQRAKLYEAKHGIPPRNSDLFLSARGDVVTHGMLGYNFSKVVSAAKSSESATEFKAMRFNARMLRHTCATYFVYEALKAQNRLGRSFVYDAALDEDLRKMLGHTDVRTTLEYYVHLVNRYVHDNLLTDLHRSRVDAGLSAILDRHNYSEIVV
;
A
#
# COMPACT_ATOMS: atom_id res chain seq x y z
N MET A 1 29.88 -3.16 11.58
CA MET A 1 28.78 -3.70 10.73
C MET A 1 27.73 -4.35 11.61
N CYS A 2 26.60 -3.65 11.74
CA CYS A 2 25.46 -4.11 12.50
C CYS A 2 24.72 -5.23 11.77
N ILE A 3 24.74 -6.42 12.36
CA ILE A 3 24.06 -7.61 11.84
C ILE A 3 22.68 -7.70 12.49
N LEU A 4 21.63 -7.79 11.67
CA LEU A 4 20.25 -8.02 12.14
C LEU A 4 19.83 -9.44 11.78
N HIS A 5 19.54 -10.24 12.80
CA HIS A 5 18.86 -11.51 12.64
C HIS A 5 17.42 -11.42 13.13
N PHE A 6 16.53 -12.21 12.53
CA PHE A 6 15.17 -12.38 13.00
C PHE A 6 15.05 -13.72 13.71
N GLY A 7 14.91 -13.70 15.03
CA GLY A 7 14.68 -14.89 15.82
C GLY A 7 13.26 -15.41 15.64
N ASN A 8 13.11 -16.66 15.20
CA ASN A 8 11.83 -17.38 15.23
C ASN A 8 11.60 -18.09 16.59
N GLY A 9 12.66 -18.24 17.40
CA GLY A 9 12.68 -19.05 18.63
C GLY A 9 11.86 -18.53 19.82
N LEU A 10 11.23 -17.35 19.69
CA LEU A 10 10.33 -16.82 20.73
C LEU A 10 8.86 -17.17 20.49
N ALA A 11 8.51 -17.77 19.35
CA ALA A 11 7.12 -18.11 19.01
C ALA A 11 6.47 -19.11 19.98
N SER A 12 7.27 -19.92 20.69
CA SER A 12 6.82 -20.89 21.68
C SER A 12 6.77 -20.35 23.12
N HIS A 13 7.24 -19.12 23.37
CA HIS A 13 7.27 -18.52 24.71
C HIS A 13 5.97 -17.77 25.01
N SER A 14 5.32 -18.03 26.14
CA SER A 14 3.98 -17.49 26.50
C SER A 14 3.90 -15.95 26.48
N GLY A 15 5.03 -15.27 26.74
CA GLY A 15 5.17 -13.81 26.66
C GLY A 15 5.40 -13.21 25.25
N TYR A 16 5.61 -14.02 24.21
CA TYR A 16 5.94 -13.58 22.85
C TYR A 16 5.09 -14.32 21.81
N MET A 17 4.06 -13.65 21.28
CA MET A 17 3.14 -14.26 20.31
C MET A 17 3.52 -14.00 18.84
N ARG A 18 4.76 -13.61 18.55
CA ARG A 18 5.19 -13.23 17.19
C ARG A 18 6.39 -14.00 16.68
N GLU A 19 6.30 -14.39 15.43
CA GLU A 19 7.44 -14.84 14.64
C GLU A 19 8.29 -13.61 14.26
N ARG A 20 9.63 -13.76 14.23
CA ARG A 20 10.60 -12.76 13.73
C ARG A 20 10.78 -11.52 14.62
N VAL A 21 11.30 -11.72 15.83
CA VAL A 21 11.82 -10.62 16.66
C VAL A 21 13.22 -10.24 16.17
N GLY A 22 13.47 -8.95 15.94
CA GLY A 22 14.79 -8.47 15.54
C GLY A 22 15.80 -8.55 16.69
N ILE A 23 16.96 -9.16 16.43
CA ILE A 23 18.10 -9.24 17.34
C ILE A 23 19.28 -8.61 16.62
N TYR A 24 19.93 -7.65 17.28
CA TYR A 24 21.02 -6.87 16.72
C TYR A 24 22.35 -7.34 17.30
N PHE A 25 23.34 -7.46 16.42
CA PHE A 25 24.70 -7.83 16.79
C PHE A 25 25.69 -6.80 16.24
N ASP A 26 26.82 -6.65 16.94
CA ASP A 26 28.00 -5.96 16.43
C ASP A 26 28.82 -6.89 15.49
N ASP A 27 29.96 -6.40 14.99
CA ASP A 27 30.87 -7.16 14.12
C ASP A 27 31.41 -8.44 14.77
N ASN A 28 31.56 -8.41 16.08
CA ASN A 28 32.09 -9.51 16.88
C ASN A 28 30.99 -10.48 17.30
N HIS A 29 29.76 -10.34 16.77
CA HIS A 29 28.59 -11.13 17.12
C HIS A 29 28.17 -10.98 18.60
N ASN A 30 28.55 -9.88 19.26
CA ASN A 30 28.01 -9.53 20.56
C ASN A 30 26.63 -8.90 20.38
N VAL A 31 25.70 -9.22 21.28
CA VAL A 31 24.35 -8.67 21.24
C VAL A 31 24.37 -7.18 21.61
N LEU A 32 23.82 -6.34 20.74
CA LEU A 32 23.48 -4.97 21.08
C LEU A 32 22.20 -4.99 21.93
N GLU A 33 22.38 -5.01 23.24
CA GLU A 33 21.32 -5.27 24.23
C GLU A 33 20.14 -4.31 24.09
N ALA A 34 20.36 -3.00 24.24
CA ALA A 34 19.27 -2.01 24.23
C ALA A 34 18.51 -1.97 22.89
N PRO A 35 19.16 -1.96 21.71
CA PRO A 35 18.46 -2.13 20.43
C PRO A 35 17.62 -3.41 20.34
N THR A 36 18.15 -4.53 20.83
CA THR A 36 17.45 -5.82 20.84
C THR A 36 16.24 -5.79 21.77
N MET A 37 16.40 -5.25 22.98
CA MET A 37 15.33 -5.10 23.95
C MET A 37 14.22 -4.15 23.46
N TRP A 38 14.57 -3.11 22.71
CA TRP A 38 13.59 -2.25 22.04
C TRP A 38 12.79 -3.01 20.99
N ALA A 39 13.45 -3.77 20.10
CA ALA A 39 12.75 -4.57 19.09
C ALA A 39 11.83 -5.62 19.74
N MET A 40 12.26 -6.24 20.84
CA MET A 40 11.41 -7.09 21.67
C MET A 40 10.19 -6.32 22.21
N ALA A 41 10.38 -5.13 22.79
CA ALA A 41 9.28 -4.32 23.31
C ALA A 41 8.28 -3.93 22.21
N VAL A 42 8.76 -3.53 21.03
CA VAL A 42 7.92 -3.24 19.85
C VAL A 42 7.13 -4.47 19.40
N SER A 43 7.76 -5.65 19.41
CA SER A 43 7.11 -6.91 19.04
C SER A 43 5.95 -7.30 19.97
N LYS A 44 5.99 -6.89 21.25
CA LYS A 44 4.92 -7.13 22.24
C LYS A 44 3.67 -6.28 22.00
N ILE A 45 3.76 -5.19 21.21
CA ILE A 45 2.62 -4.28 20.97
C ILE A 45 1.57 -4.94 20.06
N ARG A 46 0.49 -5.45 20.65
CA ARG A 46 -0.59 -6.20 19.96
C ARG A 46 -1.19 -5.53 18.72
N SER A 47 -1.19 -4.20 18.63
CA SER A 47 -1.78 -3.47 17.49
C SER A 47 -0.92 -3.45 16.22
N ARG A 48 0.31 -3.96 16.25
CA ARG A 48 1.26 -3.95 15.13
C ARG A 48 1.25 -5.27 14.35
N SER A 49 1.48 -5.23 13.03
CA SER A 49 1.69 -6.45 12.25
C SER A 49 3.16 -6.89 12.28
N ASP A 50 3.45 -8.13 11.90
CA ASP A 50 4.82 -8.64 11.75
C ASP A 50 5.62 -7.79 10.76
N GLU A 51 4.99 -7.39 9.66
CA GLU A 51 5.60 -6.49 8.67
C GLU A 51 5.93 -5.11 9.26
N THR A 52 5.08 -4.59 10.15
CA THR A 52 5.37 -3.32 10.83
C THR A 52 6.56 -3.45 11.78
N THR A 53 6.61 -4.56 12.51
CA THR A 53 7.71 -4.88 13.43
C THR A 53 9.02 -5.04 12.67
N ARG A 54 9.00 -5.78 11.55
CA ARG A 54 10.13 -5.94 10.63
C ARG A 54 10.61 -4.61 10.07
N ASN A 55 9.70 -3.75 9.61
CA ASN A 55 10.06 -2.44 9.09
C ASN A 55 10.73 -1.57 10.17
N TYR A 56 10.21 -1.57 11.40
CA TYR A 56 10.81 -0.80 12.50
C TYR A 56 12.18 -1.35 12.88
N ALA A 57 12.32 -2.68 12.91
CA ALA A 57 13.59 -3.32 13.18
C ALA A 57 14.65 -2.97 12.11
N ASN A 58 14.24 -2.98 10.82
CA ASN A 58 15.10 -2.58 9.71
C ASN A 58 15.46 -1.09 9.74
N ILE A 59 14.56 -0.21 10.15
CA ILE A 59 14.88 1.22 10.29
C ILE A 59 15.98 1.43 11.34
N LEU A 60 15.83 0.81 12.52
CA LEU A 60 16.86 0.91 13.55
C LEU A 60 18.18 0.26 13.10
N ARG A 61 18.13 -0.89 12.41
CA ARG A 61 19.34 -1.51 11.83
C ARG A 61 20.04 -0.54 10.89
N ARG A 62 19.32 0.13 9.98
CA ARG A 62 19.93 1.08 9.05
C ARG A 62 20.61 2.24 9.77
N PHE A 63 20.04 2.70 10.87
CA PHE A 63 20.68 3.72 11.72
C PHE A 63 21.94 3.19 12.41
N LEU A 64 21.88 2.01 13.03
CA LEU A 64 23.04 1.40 13.69
C LEU A 64 24.16 1.06 12.69
N GLN A 65 23.80 0.55 11.52
CA GLN A 65 24.74 0.33 10.43
C GLN A 65 25.38 1.65 9.95
N TRP A 66 24.59 2.72 9.88
CA TRP A 66 25.12 4.04 9.55
C TRP A 66 26.14 4.54 10.59
N LEU A 67 25.94 4.25 11.88
CA LEU A 67 26.94 4.56 12.92
C LEU A 67 28.25 3.77 12.75
N ASP A 68 28.17 2.53 12.26
CA ASP A 68 29.36 1.73 11.95
C ASP A 68 30.10 2.20 10.70
N ASP A 69 29.37 2.74 9.73
CA ASP A 69 29.91 3.06 8.40
C ASP A 69 30.33 4.53 8.27
N SER A 70 29.82 5.43 9.12
CA SER A 70 30.01 6.88 8.96
C SER A 70 31.13 7.40 9.85
N PRO A 71 32.25 7.86 9.28
CA PRO A 71 33.28 8.55 10.04
C PRO A 71 32.72 9.89 10.56
N ILE A 72 33.11 10.26 11.78
CA ILE A 72 32.88 11.62 12.28
C ILE A 72 33.69 12.58 11.40
N GLU A 73 33.09 13.68 10.97
CA GLU A 73 33.75 14.66 10.10
C GLU A 73 35.05 15.16 10.79
N GLY A 74 36.20 14.84 10.21
CA GLY A 74 37.52 15.19 10.76
C GLY A 74 38.17 14.16 11.69
N ALA A 75 37.59 12.96 11.88
CA ALA A 75 38.19 11.88 12.67
C ALA A 75 38.38 10.58 11.88
N GLU A 76 39.47 9.85 12.14
CA GLU A 76 39.68 8.47 11.65
C GLU A 76 38.77 7.45 12.36
N VAL A 77 37.98 7.88 13.35
CA VAL A 77 37.18 7.02 14.22
C VAL A 77 35.71 7.07 13.80
N VAL A 78 35.18 5.90 13.46
CA VAL A 78 33.74 5.63 13.25
C VAL A 78 33.03 5.54 14.60
N PHE A 79 31.79 6.04 14.67
CA PHE A 79 31.03 6.08 15.92
C PHE A 79 30.82 4.67 16.49
N GLY A 80 30.43 3.73 15.64
CA GLY A 80 30.15 2.35 16.01
C GLY A 80 28.76 2.18 16.65
N ALA A 81 28.05 1.13 16.26
CA ALA A 81 26.72 0.80 16.76
C ALA A 81 26.69 0.55 18.27
N GLN A 82 27.80 0.09 18.87
CA GLN A 82 27.92 -0.07 20.32
C GLN A 82 27.81 1.26 21.09
N ASN A 83 28.17 2.37 20.45
CA ASN A 83 28.19 3.71 21.06
C ASN A 83 26.90 4.49 20.81
N TRP A 84 25.78 3.81 20.52
CA TRP A 84 24.47 4.45 20.29
C TRP A 84 24.05 5.42 21.40
N GLN A 85 24.52 5.24 22.64
CA GLN A 85 24.25 6.13 23.78
C GLN A 85 24.91 7.50 23.63
N LEU A 86 26.05 7.57 22.93
CA LEU A 86 26.85 8.78 22.72
C LEU A 86 26.31 9.67 21.60
N VAL A 87 25.27 9.23 20.89
CA VAL A 87 24.62 10.02 19.84
C VAL A 87 23.96 11.23 20.48
N ASP A 88 24.32 12.41 19.98
CA ASP A 88 23.75 13.71 20.30
C ASP A 88 22.97 14.27 19.10
N GLU A 89 22.56 15.54 19.19
CA GLU A 89 21.83 16.22 18.12
C GLU A 89 22.64 16.35 16.82
N ASP A 90 23.95 16.63 16.91
CA ASP A 90 24.82 16.81 15.74
C ASP A 90 24.99 15.51 14.95
N VAL A 91 25.21 14.40 15.65
CA VAL A 91 25.29 13.07 15.03
C VAL A 91 23.93 12.67 14.45
N PHE A 92 22.84 13.00 15.14
CA PHE A 92 21.50 12.74 14.61
C PHE A 92 21.21 13.58 13.35
N ASP A 93 21.73 14.80 13.27
CA ASP A 93 21.63 15.65 12.08
C ASP A 93 22.42 15.13 10.91
N ALA A 94 23.65 14.67 11.13
CA ALA A 94 24.42 13.97 10.13
C ALA A 94 23.65 12.74 9.58
N PHE A 95 22.95 12.00 10.45
CA PHE A 95 22.06 10.92 10.02
C PHE A 95 20.87 11.43 9.19
N LEU A 96 20.24 12.55 9.58
CA LEU A 96 19.16 13.16 8.80
C LEU A 96 19.62 13.57 7.40
N VAL A 97 20.83 14.10 7.28
CA VAL A 97 21.46 14.41 5.98
C VAL A 97 21.68 13.13 5.17
N HIS A 98 22.26 12.10 5.77
CA HIS A 98 22.50 10.82 5.10
C HIS A 98 21.20 10.20 4.55
N ILE A 99 20.12 10.18 5.33
CA ILE A 99 18.85 9.63 4.84
C ILE A 99 18.16 10.54 3.82
N ALA A 100 18.54 11.82 3.72
CA ALA A 100 18.03 12.73 2.70
C ALA A 100 18.78 12.62 1.36
N SER A 101 20.01 12.10 1.39
CA SER A 101 20.87 11.97 0.21
C SER A 101 20.22 11.14 -0.91
N PRO A 102 20.34 11.57 -2.18
CA PRO A 102 20.00 10.76 -3.34
C PRO A 102 20.77 9.44 -3.38
N THR A 103 20.16 8.43 -3.99
CA THR A 103 20.79 7.13 -4.28
C THR A 103 20.47 6.73 -5.71
N ASP A 104 21.16 5.74 -6.28
CA ASP A 104 20.85 5.24 -7.63
C ASP A 104 19.39 4.81 -7.79
N ALA A 105 18.81 4.22 -6.73
CA ALA A 105 17.42 3.81 -6.69
C ALA A 105 16.44 4.99 -6.48
N LEU A 106 16.90 6.10 -5.88
CA LEU A 106 16.12 7.31 -5.61
C LEU A 106 16.93 8.56 -5.97
N PRO A 107 17.00 8.93 -7.26
CA PRO A 107 17.84 10.04 -7.74
C PRO A 107 17.48 11.42 -7.17
N TYR A 108 16.28 11.55 -6.60
CA TYR A 108 15.79 12.79 -5.97
C TYR A 108 15.68 12.69 -4.44
N GLY A 109 16.31 11.66 -3.86
CA GLY A 109 16.19 11.32 -2.45
C GLY A 109 14.79 10.85 -2.04
N PRO A 110 14.63 10.36 -0.80
CA PRO A 110 13.34 9.91 -0.30
C PRO A 110 12.34 11.06 -0.06
N SER A 111 11.05 10.71 0.00
CA SER A 111 10.01 11.69 0.29
C SER A 111 10.15 12.24 1.72
N HIS A 112 9.72 13.48 1.97
CA HIS A 112 9.73 14.06 3.33
C HIS A 112 8.96 13.19 4.33
N LYS A 113 7.84 12.58 3.89
CA LYS A 113 7.09 11.63 4.72
C LYS A 113 7.93 10.38 5.07
N THR A 114 8.76 9.91 4.15
CA THR A 114 9.67 8.79 4.36
C THR A 114 10.79 9.16 5.33
N MET A 115 11.45 10.32 5.12
CA MET A 115 12.50 10.83 6.01
C MET A 115 11.99 11.01 7.44
N TYR A 116 10.85 11.70 7.59
CA TYR A 116 10.21 11.87 8.90
C TYR A 116 9.83 10.54 9.54
N HIS A 117 9.37 9.56 8.75
CA HIS A 117 9.05 8.24 9.28
C HIS A 117 10.28 7.51 9.81
N ILE A 118 11.43 7.60 9.11
CA ILE A 118 12.69 6.99 9.54
C ILE A 118 13.18 7.68 10.82
N ALA A 119 13.32 9.01 10.80
CA ALA A 119 13.79 9.81 11.92
C ALA A 119 12.93 9.61 13.18
N ALA A 120 11.60 9.70 13.06
CA ALA A 120 10.69 9.50 14.19
C ALA A 120 10.75 8.08 14.78
N ARG A 121 11.24 7.08 14.03
CA ARG A 121 11.40 5.71 14.53
C ARG A 121 12.70 5.54 15.30
N VAL A 122 13.80 6.11 14.81
CA VAL A 122 15.06 6.18 15.57
C VAL A 122 14.84 6.96 16.87
N TRP A 123 14.20 8.12 16.80
CA TRP A 123 13.81 8.88 17.99
C TRP A 123 12.93 8.07 18.97
N SER A 124 12.00 7.26 18.46
CA SER A 124 11.17 6.40 19.33
C SER A 124 11.94 5.29 20.04
N PHE A 125 13.14 4.94 19.56
CA PHE A 125 14.07 4.07 20.28
C PHE A 125 14.69 4.82 21.47
N TYR A 126 15.20 6.03 21.28
CA TYR A 126 15.73 6.86 22.37
C TYR A 126 14.68 7.19 23.44
N GLN A 127 13.45 7.54 23.04
CA GLN A 127 12.35 7.70 24.02
C GLN A 127 12.05 6.44 24.83
N TRP A 128 12.21 5.26 24.23
CA TRP A 128 12.04 4.02 24.97
C TRP A 128 13.23 3.77 25.88
N ALA A 129 14.45 4.06 25.43
CA ALA A 129 15.68 3.90 26.19
C ALA A 129 15.63 4.75 27.48
N ASP A 130 15.24 6.01 27.37
CA ASP A 130 15.03 6.93 28.50
C ASP A 130 14.02 6.35 29.52
N ARG A 131 12.86 5.86 29.05
CA ARG A 131 11.85 5.20 29.91
C ARG A 131 12.32 3.91 30.58
N GLN A 132 13.33 3.25 30.04
CA GLN A 132 13.93 2.06 30.64
C GLN A 132 15.15 2.41 31.51
N GLY A 133 15.50 3.69 31.64
CA GLY A 133 16.61 4.17 32.47
C GLY A 133 17.97 4.12 31.81
N TYR A 134 18.05 3.90 30.49
CA TYR A 134 19.32 4.02 29.78
C TYR A 134 19.70 5.50 29.61
N LYS A 135 20.90 5.86 30.03
CA LYS A 135 21.47 7.18 29.77
C LYS A 135 21.90 7.30 28.30
N HIS A 136 21.59 8.42 27.67
CA HIS A 136 22.03 8.80 26.33
C HIS A 136 22.07 10.32 26.19
N TYR A 137 22.69 10.83 25.12
CA TYR A 137 22.89 12.27 24.90
C TYR A 137 21.92 12.91 23.89
N LEU A 138 21.11 12.12 23.19
CA LEU A 138 20.13 12.65 22.23
C LEU A 138 18.96 13.37 22.94
N ASP A 139 18.99 14.70 23.00
CA ASP A 139 17.92 15.56 23.52
C ASP A 139 17.19 16.29 22.40
N ILE A 140 16.30 15.58 21.70
CA ILE A 140 15.52 16.15 20.60
C ILE A 140 14.04 15.84 20.76
N SER A 141 13.17 16.81 20.51
CA SER A 141 11.72 16.57 20.49
C SER A 141 11.23 16.12 19.12
N ARG A 142 10.05 15.50 19.09
CA ARG A 142 9.39 15.12 17.83
C ARG A 142 9.03 16.32 16.95
N THR A 143 8.88 17.50 17.55
CA THR A 143 8.58 18.74 16.86
C THR A 143 9.82 19.26 16.17
N ASP A 144 10.98 19.17 16.81
CA ASP A 144 12.28 19.59 16.27
C ASP A 144 12.62 18.78 15.02
N ILE A 145 12.45 17.45 15.06
CA ILE A 145 12.60 16.57 13.88
C ILE A 145 11.74 17.05 12.70
N ARG A 146 10.52 17.55 12.97
CA ARG A 146 9.63 18.07 11.92
C ARG A 146 10.15 19.40 11.37
N TYR A 147 10.69 20.28 12.21
CA TYR A 147 11.27 21.56 11.81
C TYR A 147 12.56 21.36 11.01
N MET A 148 13.49 20.55 11.49
CA MET A 148 14.78 20.29 10.85
C MET A 148 14.59 19.72 9.43
N LEU A 149 13.63 18.81 9.25
CA LEU A 149 13.28 18.28 7.92
C LEU A 149 12.47 19.27 7.04
N LYS A 150 11.92 20.34 7.62
CA LYS A 150 11.15 21.39 6.93
C LYS A 150 12.06 22.56 6.51
N ASP A 151 12.99 22.98 7.35
CA ASP A 151 13.90 24.11 7.12
C ASP A 151 14.93 23.81 6.03
N GLN A 152 15.31 22.53 5.87
CA GLN A 152 16.02 22.05 4.68
C GLN A 152 15.33 22.39 3.33
N LYS A 153 14.03 22.72 3.32
CA LYS A 153 13.33 23.19 2.11
C LYS A 153 13.18 24.71 2.01
N LEU A 154 13.17 25.43 3.14
CA LEU A 154 13.01 26.89 3.15
C LEU A 154 14.28 27.59 2.68
N LEU A 155 15.44 27.01 2.98
CA LEU A 155 16.75 27.49 2.53
C LEU A 155 16.99 27.34 1.01
N ALA A 156 16.15 26.58 0.30
CA ALA A 156 16.20 26.50 -1.17
C ALA A 156 15.49 27.68 -1.87
N HIS A 157 14.85 28.58 -1.11
CA HIS A 157 14.03 29.69 -1.64
C HIS A 157 14.49 31.09 -1.21
N ILE A 158 15.64 31.24 -0.56
CA ILE A 158 16.14 32.55 -0.10
C ILE A 158 17.17 33.10 -1.09
N ASP A 159 16.94 34.35 -1.48
CA ASP A 159 17.71 35.22 -2.36
C ASP A 159 19.23 35.23 -2.03
N PRO A 160 20.14 35.40 -3.02
CA PRO A 160 21.60 35.20 -2.86
C PRO A 160 22.33 36.30 -2.06
N GLY A 161 21.60 37.12 -1.31
CA GLY A 161 22.14 38.30 -0.61
C GLY A 161 22.53 38.10 0.86
N VAL A 162 22.21 36.96 1.49
CA VAL A 162 22.48 36.73 2.92
C VAL A 162 23.56 35.67 3.09
N LYS A 163 24.75 36.09 3.55
CA LYS A 163 25.81 35.17 3.97
C LYS A 163 25.44 34.53 5.31
N VAL A 164 24.68 33.44 5.25
CA VAL A 164 24.64 32.43 6.33
C VAL A 164 25.61 31.32 5.94
N THR A 165 26.42 30.88 6.89
CA THR A 165 27.38 29.78 6.71
C THR A 165 26.67 28.57 6.13
N THR A 166 26.97 28.26 4.87
CA THR A 166 26.30 27.27 4.03
C THR A 166 26.65 25.85 4.49
N LEU A 167 25.65 25.05 4.90
CA LEU A 167 25.76 23.60 4.82
C LEU A 167 25.49 23.20 3.35
N GLY A 168 26.56 22.88 2.63
CA GLY A 168 26.59 22.78 1.17
C GLY A 168 26.00 21.50 0.60
N PHE A 169 24.68 21.32 0.65
CA PHE A 169 24.00 20.37 -0.23
C PHE A 169 22.63 20.89 -0.68
N ASN A 170 22.55 21.27 -1.95
CA ASN A 170 21.28 21.60 -2.61
C ASN A 170 20.48 20.30 -2.84
N LEU A 171 19.35 20.13 -2.14
CA LEU A 171 18.39 19.06 -2.43
C LEU A 171 17.68 19.35 -3.78
N PRO A 172 17.75 18.46 -4.79
CA PRO A 172 17.11 18.69 -6.08
C PRO A 172 15.59 18.72 -5.94
N SER A 173 14.98 19.88 -6.18
CA SER A 173 13.53 20.13 -6.12
C SER A 173 12.75 19.58 -7.34
N GLY A 174 13.32 18.64 -8.11
CA GLY A 174 12.72 18.00 -9.29
C GLY A 174 11.58 17.02 -8.99
N ARG A 175 10.71 17.33 -8.03
CA ARG A 175 9.54 16.50 -7.71
C ARG A 175 8.43 16.77 -8.74
N PRO A 176 7.71 15.73 -9.20
CA PRO A 176 6.57 15.92 -10.10
C PRO A 176 5.60 16.94 -9.49
N ALA A 177 5.10 17.86 -10.31
CA ALA A 177 4.11 18.85 -9.90
C ALA A 177 2.93 18.15 -9.20
N MET A 178 2.29 18.83 -8.25
CA MET A 178 1.17 18.27 -7.47
C MET A 178 0.09 17.64 -8.38
N HIS A 179 -0.18 18.29 -9.51
CA HIS A 179 -1.07 17.80 -10.56
C HIS A 179 -0.67 16.41 -11.11
N GLN A 180 0.60 16.21 -11.51
CA GLN A 180 1.09 14.90 -11.99
C GLN A 180 1.01 13.81 -10.90
N ARG A 181 1.25 14.17 -9.63
CA ARG A 181 1.14 13.22 -8.51
C ARG A 181 -0.29 12.76 -8.24
N GLU A 182 -1.28 13.58 -8.57
CA GLU A 182 -2.69 13.27 -8.39
C GLU A 182 -3.27 12.54 -9.59
N MET A 183 -2.87 12.88 -10.81
CA MET A 183 -3.16 12.05 -12.00
C MET A 183 -2.66 10.62 -11.83
N GLN A 184 -1.54 10.42 -11.14
CA GLN A 184 -1.00 9.08 -10.82
C GLN A 184 -1.78 8.29 -9.74
N LYS A 185 -2.91 8.80 -9.24
CA LYS A 185 -3.72 8.10 -8.22
C LYS A 185 -4.98 7.45 -8.76
N PHE A 186 -5.38 7.82 -9.97
CA PHE A 186 -6.59 7.34 -10.64
C PHE A 186 -6.22 6.57 -11.90
N VAL A 187 -7.10 5.65 -12.31
CA VAL A 187 -7.00 4.87 -13.55
C VAL A 187 -8.18 5.25 -14.42
N ARG A 188 -7.92 5.79 -15.62
CA ARG A 188 -8.96 6.09 -16.62
C ARG A 188 -9.60 4.80 -17.13
N GLN A 189 -10.83 4.89 -17.62
CA GLN A 189 -11.55 3.72 -18.16
C GLN A 189 -10.79 3.06 -19.31
N THR A 190 -10.30 3.87 -20.26
CA THR A 190 -9.48 3.41 -21.39
C THR A 190 -8.18 2.73 -20.93
N ASP A 191 -7.44 3.36 -20.00
CA ASP A 191 -6.23 2.74 -19.42
C ASP A 191 -6.54 1.41 -18.71
N TYR A 192 -7.70 1.31 -18.06
CA TYR A 192 -8.13 0.11 -17.36
C TYR A 192 -8.44 -1.04 -18.33
N GLU A 193 -9.17 -0.78 -19.42
CA GLU A 193 -9.50 -1.78 -20.45
C GLU A 193 -8.25 -2.30 -21.18
N ILE A 194 -7.33 -1.40 -21.52
CA ILE A 194 -6.01 -1.76 -22.08
C ILE A 194 -5.22 -2.58 -21.06
N ALA A 195 -5.20 -2.15 -19.79
CA ALA A 195 -4.48 -2.84 -18.72
C ALA A 195 -4.97 -4.28 -18.53
N LEU A 196 -6.29 -4.51 -18.52
CA LEU A 196 -6.84 -5.87 -18.45
C LEU A 196 -6.40 -6.71 -19.65
N GLY A 197 -6.29 -6.09 -20.83
CA GLY A 197 -5.92 -6.77 -22.07
C GLY A 197 -4.50 -7.27 -22.17
N VAL A 198 -3.58 -6.52 -21.57
CA VAL A 198 -2.16 -6.89 -21.58
C VAL A 198 -1.78 -7.76 -20.37
N MET A 199 -2.73 -8.08 -19.49
CA MET A 199 -2.50 -9.01 -18.39
C MET A 199 -2.61 -10.46 -18.86
N ASN A 200 -1.48 -11.18 -18.82
CA ASN A 200 -1.39 -12.55 -19.31
C ASN A 200 -2.24 -13.58 -18.53
N ASP A 201 -2.44 -13.40 -17.23
CA ASP A 201 -3.13 -14.37 -16.38
C ASP A 201 -4.50 -13.80 -15.90
N PRO A 202 -5.63 -14.45 -16.25
CA PRO A 202 -6.98 -14.00 -15.91
C PRO A 202 -7.21 -13.75 -14.41
N VAL A 203 -6.48 -14.42 -13.52
CA VAL A 203 -6.64 -14.20 -12.07
C VAL A 203 -6.35 -12.75 -11.69
N TYR A 204 -5.37 -12.10 -12.33
CA TYR A 204 -5.03 -10.71 -12.03
C TYR A 204 -6.05 -9.72 -12.61
N GLN A 205 -6.69 -10.08 -13.73
CA GLN A 205 -7.78 -9.31 -14.32
C GLN A 205 -8.99 -9.32 -13.36
N ILE A 206 -9.35 -10.50 -12.86
CA ILE A 206 -10.44 -10.67 -11.88
C ILE A 206 -10.13 -9.92 -10.57
N ILE A 207 -8.91 -10.03 -10.04
CA ILE A 207 -8.49 -9.28 -8.86
C ILE A 207 -8.59 -7.76 -9.12
N ALA A 208 -8.17 -7.27 -10.29
CA ALA A 208 -8.27 -5.87 -10.65
C ALA A 208 -9.73 -5.39 -10.68
N ALA A 209 -10.62 -6.18 -11.28
CA ALA A 209 -12.05 -5.89 -11.35
C ALA A 209 -12.69 -5.81 -9.96
N ILE A 210 -12.42 -6.79 -9.09
CA ILE A 210 -12.96 -6.79 -7.73
C ILE A 210 -12.50 -5.54 -6.96
N ILE A 211 -11.21 -5.21 -7.02
CA ILE A 211 -10.68 -4.03 -6.32
C ILE A 211 -11.30 -2.74 -6.87
N ARG A 212 -11.47 -2.63 -8.19
CA ARG A 212 -12.05 -1.44 -8.83
C ARG A 212 -13.53 -1.26 -8.48
N ILE A 213 -14.29 -2.34 -8.34
CA ILE A 213 -15.73 -2.29 -8.07
C ILE A 213 -16.02 -2.12 -6.58
N THR A 214 -15.35 -2.89 -5.73
CA THR A 214 -15.63 -2.94 -4.28
C THR A 214 -14.76 -2.01 -3.45
N GLY A 215 -13.67 -1.51 -4.03
CA GLY A 215 -12.67 -0.74 -3.32
C GLY A 215 -11.88 -1.56 -2.29
N LEU A 216 -12.00 -2.89 -2.23
CA LEU A 216 -11.29 -3.72 -1.24
C LEU A 216 -9.76 -3.56 -1.32
N ARG A 217 -9.07 -3.69 -0.19
CA ARG A 217 -7.59 -3.82 -0.21
C ARG A 217 -7.22 -5.24 -0.64
N PRO A 218 -6.08 -5.46 -1.30
CA PRO A 218 -5.66 -6.82 -1.65
C PRO A 218 -5.63 -7.80 -0.47
N ILE A 219 -5.17 -7.36 0.71
CA ILE A 219 -5.15 -8.18 1.92
C ILE A 219 -6.55 -8.51 2.45
N ASP A 220 -7.52 -7.63 2.20
CA ASP A 220 -8.93 -7.85 2.56
C ASP A 220 -9.58 -8.79 1.54
N LEU A 221 -9.22 -8.66 0.25
CA LEU A 221 -9.69 -9.49 -0.86
C LEU A 221 -9.17 -10.94 -0.78
N PHE A 222 -7.91 -11.15 -0.41
CA PHE A 222 -7.32 -12.50 -0.31
C PHE A 222 -7.89 -13.36 0.82
N GLN A 223 -8.85 -12.84 1.60
CA GLN A 223 -9.64 -13.61 2.56
C GLN A 223 -10.96 -14.13 1.96
N LEU A 224 -11.29 -13.76 0.71
CA LEU A 224 -12.52 -14.16 0.04
C LEU A 224 -12.54 -15.69 -0.12
N PRO A 225 -13.58 -16.39 0.38
CA PRO A 225 -13.59 -17.85 0.38
C PRO A 225 -13.93 -18.40 -1.00
N TYR A 226 -13.41 -19.58 -1.32
CA TYR A 226 -13.88 -20.40 -2.43
C TYR A 226 -15.30 -20.92 -2.18
N ARG A 227 -15.57 -21.42 -0.97
CA ARG A 227 -16.91 -21.80 -0.51
C ARG A 227 -17.19 -21.15 0.84
N GLY A 228 -18.24 -20.34 0.89
CA GLY A 228 -18.70 -19.63 2.06
C GLY A 228 -18.98 -20.53 3.27
N LYS A 229 -18.71 -20.01 4.47
CA LYS A 229 -19.10 -20.59 5.76
C LYS A 229 -19.40 -19.46 6.75
N ASN A 230 -20.18 -19.76 7.79
CA ASN A 230 -20.56 -18.82 8.86
C ASN A 230 -21.09 -17.51 8.26
N GLU A 231 -20.56 -16.35 8.65
CA GLU A 231 -20.98 -15.03 8.16
C GLU A 231 -20.80 -14.87 6.64
N ASN A 232 -19.90 -15.63 6.03
CA ASN A 232 -19.64 -15.60 4.59
C ASN A 232 -20.41 -16.68 3.80
N TYR A 233 -21.50 -17.23 4.35
CA TYR A 233 -22.24 -18.36 3.75
C TYR A 233 -22.75 -18.09 2.32
N GLY A 234 -23.00 -16.82 1.96
CA GLY A 234 -23.53 -16.46 0.64
C GLY A 234 -22.55 -16.65 -0.53
N PHE A 235 -21.27 -16.92 -0.27
CA PHE A 235 -20.29 -17.22 -1.32
C PHE A 235 -20.39 -18.68 -1.78
N ILE A 236 -21.32 -18.96 -2.68
CA ILE A 236 -21.53 -20.30 -3.23
C ILE A 236 -20.83 -20.40 -4.61
N PRO A 237 -19.94 -21.38 -4.84
CA PRO A 237 -19.26 -21.53 -6.13
C PRO A 237 -20.19 -22.20 -7.15
N TYR A 238 -21.10 -21.43 -7.73
CA TYR A 238 -22.07 -21.90 -8.72
C TYR A 238 -21.38 -22.48 -9.96
N ASP A 239 -21.99 -23.53 -10.51
CA ASP A 239 -21.66 -24.04 -11.84
C ASP A 239 -22.39 -23.26 -12.93
N GLU A 240 -21.94 -23.44 -14.17
CA GLU A 240 -22.50 -22.72 -15.32
C GLU A 240 -23.99 -23.05 -15.49
N GLY A 241 -24.83 -22.02 -15.46
CA GLY A 241 -26.29 -22.15 -15.57
C GLY A 241 -27.02 -22.42 -14.26
N GLU A 242 -26.32 -22.62 -13.14
CA GLU A 242 -26.92 -22.88 -11.81
C GLU A 242 -27.07 -21.61 -10.95
N TYR A 243 -27.18 -20.44 -11.58
CA TYR A 243 -27.25 -19.17 -10.87
C TYR A 243 -28.66 -18.93 -10.31
N PRO A 244 -28.79 -18.54 -9.03
CA PRO A 244 -30.09 -18.25 -8.46
C PRO A 244 -30.71 -16.99 -9.07
N GLU A 245 -32.03 -17.02 -9.23
CA GLU A 245 -32.81 -15.87 -9.69
C GLU A 245 -32.62 -14.69 -8.73
N GLY A 246 -32.22 -13.53 -9.26
CA GLY A 246 -31.93 -12.33 -8.48
C GLY A 246 -30.48 -12.15 -8.02
N LEU A 247 -29.56 -13.08 -8.31
CA LEU A 247 -28.13 -12.92 -7.97
C LEU A 247 -27.55 -11.60 -8.51
N ASP A 248 -27.89 -11.24 -9.75
CA ASP A 248 -27.31 -10.07 -10.42
C ASP A 248 -27.69 -8.74 -9.76
N ASN A 249 -28.91 -8.67 -9.23
CA ASN A 249 -29.44 -7.48 -8.56
C ASN A 249 -29.19 -7.49 -7.04
N GLY A 250 -28.76 -8.64 -6.51
CA GLY A 250 -28.52 -8.85 -5.10
C GLY A 250 -27.11 -8.47 -4.65
N THR A 251 -26.91 -8.53 -3.34
CA THR A 251 -25.60 -8.41 -2.70
C THR A 251 -25.34 -9.62 -1.81
N ILE A 252 -24.06 -9.97 -1.67
CA ILE A 252 -23.57 -11.05 -0.82
C ILE A 252 -22.84 -10.40 0.34
N TYR A 253 -23.26 -10.68 1.57
CA TYR A 253 -22.57 -10.17 2.75
C TYR A 253 -21.15 -10.75 2.83
N TYR A 254 -20.14 -9.88 2.88
CA TYR A 254 -18.75 -10.27 3.02
C TYR A 254 -18.13 -9.73 4.29
N TYR A 255 -17.78 -10.62 5.21
CA TYR A 255 -17.19 -10.34 6.51
C TYR A 255 -15.73 -10.78 6.58
N PHE A 256 -14.84 -9.87 6.95
CA PHE A 256 -13.39 -10.10 6.91
C PHE A 256 -12.64 -9.25 7.95
N ARG A 257 -11.37 -9.60 8.18
CA ARG A 257 -10.50 -8.87 9.10
C ARG A 257 -9.60 -7.90 8.34
N SER A 258 -9.66 -6.62 8.70
CA SER A 258 -8.84 -5.56 8.10
C SER A 258 -8.13 -4.74 9.17
N LYS A 259 -6.79 -4.68 9.12
CA LYS A 259 -5.95 -3.94 10.08
C LYS A 259 -6.33 -4.19 11.55
N GLY A 260 -6.61 -5.44 11.90
CA GLY A 260 -6.94 -5.84 13.28
C GLY A 260 -8.40 -5.61 13.69
N LYS A 261 -9.24 -5.01 12.84
CA LYS A 261 -10.68 -4.82 13.07
C LYS A 261 -11.50 -5.73 12.15
N TRP A 262 -12.66 -6.16 12.64
CA TRP A 262 -13.66 -6.82 11.82
C TRP A 262 -14.44 -5.79 11.00
N ARG A 263 -14.73 -6.12 9.75
CA ARG A 263 -15.44 -5.27 8.81
C ARG A 263 -16.31 -6.12 7.91
N SER A 264 -17.34 -5.49 7.35
CA SER A 264 -18.14 -6.06 6.27
C SER A 264 -18.30 -5.09 5.12
N ILE A 265 -18.59 -5.65 3.94
CA ILE A 265 -19.12 -4.95 2.79
C ILE A 265 -20.24 -5.77 2.15
N ASP A 266 -21.07 -5.10 1.36
CA ASP A 266 -22.04 -5.75 0.48
C ASP A 266 -21.35 -6.03 -0.86
N PHE A 267 -20.99 -7.29 -1.10
CA PHE A 267 -20.30 -7.72 -2.31
C PHE A 267 -21.32 -7.88 -3.45
N PRO A 268 -21.15 -7.24 -4.62
CA PRO A 268 -22.15 -7.32 -5.68
C PRO A 268 -22.35 -8.75 -6.21
N GLY A 269 -23.59 -9.24 -6.25
CA GLY A 269 -23.87 -10.60 -6.70
C GLY A 269 -23.56 -10.82 -8.19
N LYS A 270 -23.81 -9.83 -9.05
CA LYS A 270 -23.37 -9.82 -10.47
C LYS A 270 -21.86 -10.03 -10.62
N LEU A 271 -21.06 -9.43 -9.74
CA LEU A 271 -19.61 -9.62 -9.75
C LEU A 271 -19.24 -11.05 -9.35
N TRP A 272 -19.94 -11.62 -8.37
CA TRP A 272 -19.72 -13.01 -7.96
C TRP A 272 -20.10 -14.01 -9.06
N ARG A 273 -21.22 -13.78 -9.75
CA ARG A 273 -21.62 -14.56 -10.93
C ARG A 273 -20.50 -14.61 -11.97
N VAL A 274 -19.93 -13.47 -12.31
CA VAL A 274 -18.85 -13.38 -13.31
C VAL A 274 -17.56 -14.06 -12.84
N ILE A 275 -17.27 -14.06 -11.53
CA ILE A 275 -16.18 -14.87 -10.97
C ILE A 275 -16.50 -16.37 -11.12
N CYS A 276 -17.75 -16.79 -10.87
CA CYS A 276 -18.20 -18.16 -11.06
C CYS A 276 -18.04 -18.60 -12.51
N GLU A 277 -18.51 -17.80 -13.46
CA GLU A 277 -18.44 -18.08 -14.90
C GLU A 277 -16.99 -18.13 -15.40
N ASN A 278 -16.21 -17.08 -15.14
CA ASN A 278 -14.94 -16.87 -15.86
C ASN A 278 -13.72 -17.40 -15.11
N TYR A 279 -13.80 -17.56 -13.80
CA TYR A 279 -12.62 -17.88 -12.98
C TYR A 279 -12.73 -19.21 -12.23
N LEU A 280 -13.89 -19.57 -11.67
CA LEU A 280 -13.98 -20.78 -10.87
C LEU A 280 -13.64 -22.08 -11.63
N PRO A 281 -14.01 -22.27 -12.92
CA PRO A 281 -13.56 -23.40 -13.70
C PRO A 281 -12.03 -23.49 -13.79
N LEU A 282 -11.38 -22.36 -14.09
CA LEU A 282 -9.93 -22.24 -14.18
C LEU A 282 -9.27 -22.45 -12.81
N ARG A 283 -9.87 -21.95 -11.74
CA ARG A 283 -9.42 -22.15 -10.36
C ARG A 283 -9.43 -23.63 -9.99
N ARG A 284 -10.47 -24.38 -10.37
CA ARG A 284 -10.56 -25.84 -10.11
C ARG A 284 -9.46 -26.60 -10.83
N GLN A 285 -9.10 -26.22 -12.06
CA GLN A 285 -7.95 -26.78 -12.77
C GLN A 285 -6.63 -26.47 -12.04
N ARG A 286 -6.44 -25.20 -11.64
CA ARG A 286 -5.24 -24.76 -10.91
C ARG A 286 -5.11 -25.38 -9.52
N ALA A 287 -6.22 -25.70 -8.87
CA ALA A 287 -6.23 -26.39 -7.59
C ALA A 287 -5.65 -27.81 -7.70
N LYS A 288 -5.89 -28.52 -8.82
CA LYS A 288 -5.24 -29.83 -9.09
C LYS A 288 -3.72 -29.70 -9.23
N LEU A 289 -3.24 -28.62 -9.85
CA LEU A 289 -1.79 -28.33 -9.93
C LEU A 289 -1.18 -28.05 -8.56
N TYR A 290 -1.88 -27.29 -7.72
CA TYR A 290 -1.46 -27.04 -6.35
C TYR A 290 -1.37 -28.34 -5.56
N GLU A 291 -2.40 -29.19 -5.64
CA GLU A 291 -2.46 -30.47 -4.94
C GLU A 291 -1.35 -31.43 -5.42
N ALA A 292 -1.10 -31.51 -6.73
CA ALA A 292 0.00 -32.30 -7.27
C ALA A 292 1.39 -31.84 -6.77
N LYS A 293 1.55 -30.54 -6.50
CA LYS A 293 2.82 -29.94 -6.04
C LYS A 293 3.02 -30.08 -4.53
N HIS A 294 1.95 -29.94 -3.75
CA HIS A 294 2.02 -29.84 -2.29
C HIS A 294 1.49 -31.07 -1.54
N GLY A 295 0.87 -32.02 -2.24
CA GLY A 295 0.25 -33.23 -1.65
C GLY A 295 -1.02 -32.94 -0.85
N ILE A 296 -1.48 -31.70 -0.82
CA ILE A 296 -2.69 -31.24 -0.11
C ILE A 296 -3.49 -30.25 -0.97
N PRO A 297 -4.83 -30.22 -0.87
CA PRO A 297 -5.63 -29.25 -1.59
C PRO A 297 -5.42 -27.82 -1.05
N PRO A 298 -5.62 -26.78 -1.88
CA PRO A 298 -5.58 -25.39 -1.41
C PRO A 298 -6.63 -25.14 -0.32
N ARG A 299 -6.34 -24.26 0.63
CA ARG A 299 -7.29 -23.92 1.68
C ARG A 299 -8.49 -23.20 1.09
N ASN A 300 -9.60 -23.18 1.83
CA ASN A 300 -10.81 -22.51 1.38
C ASN A 300 -10.63 -20.98 1.20
N SER A 301 -9.72 -20.35 1.96
CA SER A 301 -9.35 -18.94 1.79
C SER A 301 -8.46 -18.69 0.57
N ASP A 302 -7.89 -19.75 -0.02
CA ASP A 302 -7.01 -19.66 -1.17
C ASP A 302 -7.85 -19.74 -2.46
N LEU A 303 -8.71 -18.73 -2.65
CA LEU A 303 -9.56 -18.59 -3.84
C LEU A 303 -8.69 -18.31 -5.07
N PHE A 304 -7.75 -17.36 -4.97
CA PHE A 304 -6.94 -16.90 -6.10
C PHE A 304 -5.66 -17.73 -6.26
N LEU A 305 -5.65 -18.60 -7.26
CA LEU A 305 -4.50 -19.40 -7.70
C LEU A 305 -3.96 -18.87 -9.03
N SER A 306 -2.64 -18.82 -9.15
CA SER A 306 -1.92 -18.46 -10.38
C SER A 306 -1.96 -19.59 -11.42
N ALA A 307 -1.56 -19.29 -12.66
CA ALA A 307 -1.47 -20.29 -13.73
C ALA A 307 -0.64 -21.53 -13.36
N ARG A 308 0.31 -21.43 -12.42
CA ARG A 308 1.14 -22.55 -11.95
C ARG A 308 0.52 -23.32 -10.77
N GLY A 309 -0.69 -22.95 -10.34
CA GLY A 309 -1.33 -23.49 -9.14
C GLY A 309 -0.93 -22.78 -7.84
N ASP A 310 0.09 -21.93 -7.82
CA ASP A 310 0.51 -21.25 -6.59
C ASP A 310 -0.53 -20.22 -6.10
N VAL A 311 -0.73 -20.13 -4.79
CA VAL A 311 -1.62 -19.11 -4.17
C VAL A 311 -1.09 -17.71 -4.49
N VAL A 312 -1.95 -16.85 -5.04
CA VAL A 312 -1.58 -15.49 -5.40
C VAL A 312 -1.30 -14.68 -4.14
N THR A 313 -0.07 -14.16 -4.06
CA THR A 313 0.36 -13.30 -2.95
C THR A 313 0.34 -11.82 -3.32
N HIS A 314 0.46 -10.94 -2.32
CA HIS A 314 0.58 -9.50 -2.55
C HIS A 314 1.81 -9.14 -3.42
N GLY A 315 2.92 -9.89 -3.25
CA GLY A 315 4.12 -9.72 -4.07
C GLY A 315 3.88 -10.09 -5.53
N MET A 316 3.21 -11.22 -5.78
CA MET A 316 2.85 -11.66 -7.12
C MET A 316 1.90 -10.66 -7.80
N LEU A 317 0.90 -10.15 -7.08
CA LEU A 317 0.00 -9.11 -7.59
C LEU A 317 0.77 -7.84 -7.97
N GLY A 318 1.62 -7.34 -7.06
CA GLY A 318 2.42 -6.14 -7.31
C GLY A 318 3.36 -6.30 -8.50
N TYR A 319 4.01 -7.46 -8.64
CA TYR A 319 4.88 -7.78 -9.76
C TYR A 319 4.11 -7.80 -11.09
N ASN A 320 2.98 -8.51 -11.17
CA ASN A 320 2.19 -8.57 -12.41
C ASN A 320 1.61 -7.21 -12.79
N PHE A 321 1.11 -6.43 -11.83
CA PHE A 321 0.65 -5.06 -12.09
C PHE A 321 1.77 -4.13 -12.54
N SER A 322 3.01 -4.29 -12.06
CA SER A 322 4.14 -3.47 -12.48
C SER A 322 4.49 -3.64 -13.97
N LYS A 323 4.21 -4.81 -14.55
CA LYS A 323 4.45 -5.11 -15.97
C LYS A 323 3.44 -4.51 -16.92
N VAL A 324 2.27 -4.13 -16.42
CA VAL A 324 1.15 -3.62 -17.25
C VAL A 324 1.59 -2.41 -18.06
N VAL A 325 2.30 -1.46 -17.44
CA VAL A 325 2.69 -0.21 -18.13
C VAL A 325 3.64 -0.49 -19.29
N SER A 326 4.65 -1.34 -19.08
CA SER A 326 5.56 -1.73 -20.17
C SER A 326 4.83 -2.51 -21.25
N ALA A 327 3.97 -3.46 -20.88
CA ALA A 327 3.23 -4.27 -21.83
C ALA A 327 2.24 -3.43 -22.67
N ALA A 328 1.52 -2.50 -22.04
CA ALA A 328 0.60 -1.59 -22.71
C ALA A 328 1.33 -0.65 -23.68
N LYS A 329 2.48 -0.10 -23.28
CA LYS A 329 3.31 0.76 -24.13
C LYS A 329 3.96 0.02 -25.31
N SER A 330 4.07 -1.30 -25.24
CA SER A 330 4.55 -2.15 -26.33
C SER A 330 3.42 -2.79 -27.15
N SER A 331 2.16 -2.51 -26.81
CA SER A 331 0.98 -3.01 -27.53
C SER A 331 0.52 -2.03 -28.61
N GLU A 332 -0.38 -2.47 -29.49
CA GLU A 332 -1.00 -1.63 -30.52
C GLU A 332 -1.76 -0.42 -29.93
N SER A 333 -2.24 -0.52 -28.68
CA SER A 333 -2.94 0.56 -27.96
C SER A 333 -2.00 1.53 -27.22
N ALA A 334 -0.70 1.52 -27.51
CA ALA A 334 0.30 2.34 -26.81
C ALA A 334 0.02 3.85 -26.86
N THR A 335 -0.58 4.34 -27.96
CA THR A 335 -0.90 5.76 -28.14
C THR A 335 -2.04 6.22 -27.23
N GLU A 336 -2.96 5.33 -26.86
CA GLU A 336 -4.13 5.60 -26.02
C GLU A 336 -3.82 5.47 -24.52
N PHE A 337 -2.90 4.58 -24.17
CA PHE A 337 -2.48 4.33 -22.79
C PHE A 337 -1.63 5.48 -22.24
N LYS A 338 -2.17 6.26 -21.29
CA LYS A 338 -1.47 7.39 -20.66
C LYS A 338 -1.07 7.12 -19.21
N ALA A 339 -1.52 6.02 -18.62
CA ALA A 339 -1.18 5.70 -17.24
C ALA A 339 0.34 5.46 -17.07
N MET A 340 0.95 6.16 -16.12
CA MET A 340 2.37 5.97 -15.79
C MET A 340 2.61 4.81 -14.81
N ARG A 341 1.55 4.38 -14.12
CA ARG A 341 1.56 3.30 -13.13
C ARG A 341 0.21 2.59 -13.15
N PHE A 342 0.22 1.31 -12.82
CA PHE A 342 -0.97 0.53 -12.58
C PHE A 342 -0.77 -0.28 -11.30
N ASN A 343 -1.64 -0.12 -10.30
CA ASN A 343 -1.57 -0.89 -9.06
C ASN A 343 -2.92 -0.94 -8.32
N ALA A 344 -3.04 -1.87 -7.38
CA ALA A 344 -4.26 -2.09 -6.58
C ALA A 344 -4.73 -0.83 -5.82
N ARG A 345 -3.79 0.01 -5.35
CA ARG A 345 -4.13 1.23 -4.62
C ARG A 345 -4.79 2.25 -5.55
N MET A 346 -4.33 2.36 -6.80
CA MET A 346 -4.94 3.23 -7.80
C MET A 346 -6.36 2.76 -8.12
N LEU A 347 -6.57 1.46 -8.37
CA LEU A 347 -7.92 0.90 -8.61
C LEU A 347 -8.90 1.17 -7.46
N ARG A 348 -8.43 1.06 -6.22
CA ARG A 348 -9.21 1.40 -5.04
C ARG A 348 -9.53 2.90 -4.95
N HIS A 349 -8.58 3.77 -5.27
CA HIS A 349 -8.82 5.22 -5.34
C HIS A 349 -9.79 5.57 -6.45
N THR A 350 -9.70 4.88 -7.60
CA THR A 350 -10.64 4.96 -8.69
C THR A 350 -12.06 4.66 -8.21
N CYS A 351 -12.29 3.52 -7.54
CA CYS A 351 -13.58 3.16 -6.93
C CYS A 351 -14.18 4.31 -6.08
N ALA A 352 -13.39 4.81 -5.13
CA ALA A 352 -13.81 5.90 -4.24
C ALA A 352 -14.12 7.21 -4.99
N THR A 353 -13.33 7.51 -6.02
CA THR A 353 -13.51 8.71 -6.86
C THR A 353 -14.81 8.62 -7.65
N TYR A 354 -15.12 7.46 -8.24
CA TYR A 354 -16.39 7.19 -8.92
C TYR A 354 -17.59 7.34 -7.97
N PHE A 355 -17.50 6.76 -6.77
CA PHE A 355 -18.55 6.84 -5.77
C PHE A 355 -18.88 8.30 -5.40
N VAL A 356 -17.85 9.11 -5.11
CA VAL A 356 -18.04 10.54 -4.79
C VAL A 356 -18.50 11.34 -6.01
N TYR A 357 -18.01 11.03 -7.20
CA TYR A 357 -18.45 11.68 -8.44
C TYR A 357 -19.94 11.50 -8.69
N GLU A 358 -20.46 10.26 -8.62
CA GLU A 358 -21.88 10.00 -8.84
C GLU A 358 -22.75 10.68 -7.78
N ALA A 359 -22.33 10.68 -6.52
CA ALA A 359 -23.04 11.41 -5.46
C ALA A 359 -23.09 12.93 -5.72
N LEU A 360 -21.95 13.54 -6.06
CA LEU A 360 -21.89 14.97 -6.38
C LEU A 360 -22.69 15.31 -7.64
N LYS A 361 -22.69 14.43 -8.65
CA LYS A 361 -23.46 14.58 -9.88
C LYS A 361 -24.96 14.55 -9.60
N ALA A 362 -25.42 13.57 -8.83
CA ALA A 362 -26.83 13.44 -8.43
C ALA A 362 -27.32 14.66 -7.63
N GLN A 363 -26.44 15.26 -6.82
CA GLN A 363 -26.74 16.47 -6.06
C GLN A 363 -26.50 17.78 -6.85
N ASN A 364 -26.09 17.71 -8.13
CA ASN A 364 -25.70 18.86 -8.95
C ASN A 364 -24.62 19.75 -8.29
N ARG A 365 -23.60 19.12 -7.69
CA ARG A 365 -22.52 19.78 -6.93
C ARG A 365 -21.13 19.62 -7.55
N LEU A 366 -21.04 19.03 -8.75
CA LEU A 366 -19.78 18.91 -9.48
C LEU A 366 -19.14 20.28 -9.73
N GLY A 367 -17.84 20.39 -9.49
CA GLY A 367 -17.07 21.63 -9.68
C GLY A 367 -17.30 22.71 -8.63
N ARG A 368 -18.19 22.50 -7.65
CA ARG A 368 -18.50 23.48 -6.59
C ARG A 368 -17.58 23.33 -5.39
N SER A 369 -17.49 24.38 -4.57
CA SER A 369 -16.75 24.37 -3.30
C SER A 369 -17.18 23.20 -2.41
N PHE A 370 -16.22 22.67 -1.65
CA PHE A 370 -16.48 21.57 -0.72
C PHE A 370 -17.53 22.00 0.33
N VAL A 371 -18.59 21.21 0.44
CA VAL A 371 -19.57 21.29 1.53
C VAL A 371 -19.65 19.90 2.15
N TYR A 372 -19.52 19.83 3.47
CA TYR A 372 -19.51 18.57 4.17
C TYR A 372 -20.89 17.91 4.11
N ASP A 373 -20.92 16.64 3.72
CA ASP A 373 -22.11 15.79 3.68
C ASP A 373 -21.83 14.58 4.59
N ALA A 374 -22.52 14.54 5.74
CA ALA A 374 -22.27 13.54 6.78
C ALA A 374 -22.65 12.12 6.33
N ALA A 375 -23.73 11.98 5.55
CA ALA A 375 -24.20 10.69 5.05
C ALA A 375 -23.21 10.13 4.01
N LEU A 376 -22.81 10.96 3.05
CA LEU A 376 -21.82 10.58 2.04
C LEU A 376 -20.45 10.24 2.65
N ASP A 377 -20.02 11.00 3.67
CA ASP A 377 -18.78 10.72 4.42
C ASP A 377 -18.87 9.38 5.16
N GLU A 378 -20.00 9.08 5.79
CA GLU A 378 -20.20 7.81 6.48
C GLU A 378 -20.14 6.62 5.53
N ASP A 379 -20.85 6.67 4.40
CA ASP A 379 -20.87 5.59 3.41
C ASP A 379 -19.50 5.38 2.79
N LEU A 380 -18.81 6.46 2.41
CA LEU A 380 -17.45 6.41 1.88
C LEU A 380 -16.47 5.83 2.90
N ARG A 381 -16.59 6.23 4.18
CA ARG A 381 -15.75 5.69 5.27
C ARG A 381 -16.07 4.23 5.55
N LYS A 382 -17.33 3.79 5.46
CA LYS A 382 -17.72 2.38 5.61
C LYS A 382 -17.16 1.53 4.47
N MET A 383 -17.27 1.99 3.23
CA MET A 383 -16.68 1.34 2.05
C MET A 383 -15.15 1.21 2.20
N LEU A 384 -14.46 2.31 2.49
CA LEU A 384 -13.00 2.32 2.57
C LEU A 384 -12.43 1.82 3.91
N GLY A 385 -13.20 1.84 4.99
CA GLY A 385 -12.71 1.55 6.34
C GLY A 385 -11.70 2.59 6.79
N HIS A 386 -12.07 3.86 6.59
CA HIS A 386 -11.33 5.00 7.11
C HIS A 386 -12.01 5.47 8.40
N THR A 387 -11.19 5.93 9.35
CA THR A 387 -11.66 6.46 10.63
C THR A 387 -11.75 7.98 10.62
N ASP A 388 -11.01 8.63 9.72
CA ASP A 388 -10.86 10.08 9.69
C ASP A 388 -12.11 10.70 9.05
N VAL A 389 -12.98 11.21 9.92
CA VAL A 389 -14.19 11.96 9.56
C VAL A 389 -13.79 13.21 8.78
N ARG A 390 -14.56 13.56 7.76
CA ARG A 390 -14.35 14.73 6.88
C ARG A 390 -13.11 14.64 5.99
N THR A 391 -11.92 14.33 6.52
CA THR A 391 -10.67 14.32 5.73
C THR A 391 -10.73 13.35 4.55
N THR A 392 -11.42 12.21 4.72
CA THR A 392 -11.62 11.26 3.62
C THR A 392 -12.50 11.87 2.53
N LEU A 393 -13.69 12.38 2.89
CA LEU A 393 -14.61 12.98 1.93
C LEU A 393 -14.02 14.21 1.23
N GLU A 394 -13.46 15.14 2.01
CA GLU A 394 -12.83 16.37 1.52
C GLU A 394 -11.74 16.07 0.47
N TYR A 395 -10.89 15.09 0.76
CA TYR A 395 -9.87 14.62 -0.18
C TYR A 395 -10.46 14.16 -1.52
N TYR A 396 -11.49 13.31 -1.51
CA TYR A 396 -12.07 12.78 -2.74
C TYR A 396 -12.95 13.80 -3.47
N VAL A 397 -13.63 14.72 -2.78
CA VAL A 397 -14.36 15.82 -3.43
C VAL A 397 -13.40 16.74 -4.18
N HIS A 398 -12.28 17.14 -3.56
CA HIS A 398 -11.27 17.94 -4.24
C HIS A 398 -10.68 17.21 -5.46
N LEU A 399 -10.46 15.91 -5.33
CA LEU A 399 -9.94 15.08 -6.42
C LEU A 399 -10.93 15.01 -7.59
N VAL A 400 -12.22 14.76 -7.31
CA VAL A 400 -13.29 14.73 -8.31
C VAL A 400 -13.40 16.07 -9.03
N ASN A 401 -13.52 17.17 -8.27
CA ASN A 401 -13.65 18.50 -8.86
C ASN A 401 -12.47 18.88 -9.76
N ARG A 402 -11.25 18.49 -9.37
CA ARG A 402 -10.06 18.67 -10.20
C ARG A 402 -10.18 17.85 -11.50
N TYR A 403 -10.56 16.59 -11.43
CA TYR A 403 -10.72 15.78 -12.64
C TYR A 403 -11.87 16.23 -13.56
N VAL A 404 -12.96 16.78 -13.00
CA VAL A 404 -14.03 17.43 -13.78
C VAL A 404 -13.43 18.62 -14.54
N HIS A 405 -12.66 19.47 -13.87
CA HIS A 405 -12.05 20.65 -14.47
C HIS A 405 -11.03 20.30 -15.56
N ASP A 406 -10.28 19.22 -15.38
CA ASP A 406 -9.25 18.75 -16.32
C ASP A 406 -9.85 17.91 -17.49
N ASN A 407 -11.17 17.77 -17.55
CA ASN A 407 -11.88 16.90 -18.50
C ASN A 407 -11.36 15.45 -18.50
N LEU A 408 -10.77 15.01 -17.39
CA LEU A 408 -10.26 13.65 -17.20
C LEU A 408 -11.39 12.68 -16.83
N LEU A 409 -12.57 13.23 -16.52
CA LEU A 409 -13.76 12.46 -16.22
C LEU A 409 -14.73 12.27 -17.40
N THR A 410 -14.51 12.85 -18.58
CA THR A 410 -15.40 12.59 -19.73
C THR A 410 -15.35 11.14 -20.20
N ASP A 411 -14.24 10.45 -19.98
CA ASP A 411 -14.12 9.00 -20.20
C ASP A 411 -14.96 8.17 -19.19
N LEU A 412 -15.49 8.77 -18.11
CA LEU A 412 -16.35 8.07 -17.14
C LEU A 412 -17.75 7.77 -17.67
N HIS A 413 -18.20 8.43 -18.74
CA HIS A 413 -19.55 8.22 -19.27
C HIS A 413 -19.82 6.77 -19.72
N ARG A 414 -18.78 5.95 -19.88
CA ARG A 414 -18.88 4.52 -20.24
C ARG A 414 -18.97 3.57 -19.04
N SER A 415 -18.69 4.03 -17.83
CA SER A 415 -18.52 3.17 -16.64
C SER A 415 -19.84 2.97 -15.88
N ARG A 416 -20.85 2.36 -16.51
CA ARG A 416 -21.76 1.51 -15.74
C ARG A 416 -21.01 0.23 -15.37
N VAL A 417 -21.44 -0.44 -14.30
CA VAL A 417 -20.98 -1.78 -13.88
C VAL A 417 -20.86 -2.74 -15.08
N ASP A 418 -21.62 -2.48 -16.14
CA ASP A 418 -21.55 -3.14 -17.43
C ASP A 418 -20.19 -3.01 -18.14
N ALA A 419 -19.67 -1.84 -18.54
CA ALA A 419 -18.53 -1.79 -19.47
C ALA A 419 -17.21 -2.44 -18.99
N GLY A 420 -16.91 -2.39 -17.68
CA GLY A 420 -15.71 -3.03 -17.13
C GLY A 420 -15.81 -4.56 -17.00
N LEU A 421 -17.04 -5.07 -16.86
CA LEU A 421 -17.36 -6.49 -16.95
C LEU A 421 -17.54 -6.92 -18.41
N SER A 422 -18.19 -6.11 -19.24
CA SER A 422 -18.31 -6.25 -20.69
C SER A 422 -16.94 -6.35 -21.32
N ALA A 423 -15.92 -5.56 -20.95
CA ALA A 423 -14.57 -5.73 -21.49
C ALA A 423 -13.91 -7.10 -21.19
N ILE A 424 -14.37 -7.83 -20.17
CA ILE A 424 -13.97 -9.23 -19.89
C ILE A 424 -14.89 -10.20 -20.66
N LEU A 425 -16.19 -9.92 -20.74
CA LEU A 425 -17.19 -10.73 -21.44
C LEU A 425 -17.06 -10.63 -22.98
N ASP A 426 -16.92 -9.43 -23.54
CA ASP A 426 -16.70 -9.09 -24.95
C ASP A 426 -15.39 -9.69 -25.48
N ARG A 427 -14.36 -9.82 -24.63
CA ARG A 427 -13.06 -10.44 -25.01
C ARG A 427 -13.12 -11.96 -25.15
N HIS A 428 -14.16 -12.60 -24.62
CA HIS A 428 -14.38 -14.04 -24.71
C HIS A 428 -15.40 -14.44 -25.80
N ASN A 429 -15.66 -13.55 -26.77
CA ASN A 429 -16.37 -13.83 -28.02
C ASN A 429 -17.87 -14.16 -27.86
N TYR A 430 -18.63 -13.25 -27.24
CA TYR A 430 -20.09 -13.24 -27.31
C TYR A 430 -20.59 -11.96 -27.98
N SER A 431 -20.44 -11.90 -29.29
CA SER A 431 -21.23 -11.04 -30.16
C SER A 431 -22.43 -11.83 -30.69
N GLU A 432 -23.62 -11.26 -30.56
CA GLU A 432 -24.92 -11.68 -31.09
C GLU A 432 -25.72 -12.73 -30.29
N ILE A 433 -26.63 -12.23 -29.46
CA ILE A 433 -28.02 -12.68 -29.53
C ILE A 433 -28.86 -11.43 -29.75
N VAL A 434 -29.29 -11.26 -31.01
CA VAL A 434 -30.37 -10.37 -31.43
C VAL A 434 -31.65 -10.85 -30.72
N VAL A 435 -32.47 -9.88 -30.29
CA VAL A 435 -33.82 -10.06 -29.72
C VAL A 435 -34.61 -11.15 -30.44
#